data_AF-A0A9J6QUK1-F1
#
_entry.id   AF-A0A9J6QUK1-F1
#
_cell.length_a   1.000
_cell.length_b   1.000
_cell.length_c   1.000
_cell.angle_alpha   90.00
_cell.angle_beta   90.00
_cell.angle_gamma   90.00
#
_symmetry.space_group_name_H-M   'P 1'
#
loop_
_entity.id
_entity.type
_entity.pdbx_description
1 polymer ?
#
loop_
_entity_poly.entity_id
_entity_poly.type
_entity_poly.pdbx_seq_one_letter_code
_entity_poly.pdbx_strand_id
1 'polypeptide(L)'
;MTMKVEQFVMAYKVEQDRLRAMLPEGFESLRPVLRINAEIRKTDKDETVYVELNTPVAAFNKRGWLNIANWKSPATDISYERSGAAVTFQCPFLEITYTGVSVEGGCPAEKDNDGCFFIGEQTDFRTTEVIDQNKEFCDCQFEWKFADGDAHGISIGGKSVPACPTEPQQTYERQELSAQAAASINCEQILGSYVVRFER
;
A
#
# COMPACT_ATOMS: atom_id res chain seq x y z
N MET A 1 -4.68 16.33 -20.96
CA MET A 1 -5.50 16.76 -19.81
C MET A 1 -4.73 16.34 -18.58
N THR A 2 -4.37 17.30 -17.74
CA THR A 2 -3.56 17.04 -16.55
C THR A 2 -4.42 16.41 -15.46
N MET A 3 -3.96 15.31 -14.87
CA MET A 3 -4.66 14.67 -13.77
C MET A 3 -4.02 15.10 -12.45
N LYS A 4 -4.80 15.71 -11.56
CA LYS A 4 -4.36 16.01 -10.20
C LYS A 4 -4.52 14.76 -9.35
N VAL A 5 -3.43 14.34 -8.71
CA VAL A 5 -3.39 13.16 -7.85
C VAL A 5 -3.06 13.59 -6.44
N GLU A 6 -3.89 13.15 -5.49
CA GLU A 6 -3.55 13.13 -4.07
C GLU A 6 -3.39 11.67 -3.65
N GLN A 7 -2.15 11.27 -3.42
CA GLN A 7 -1.76 9.89 -3.11
C GLN A 7 -1.46 9.76 -1.63
N PHE A 8 -2.11 8.80 -0.98
CA PHE A 8 -1.97 8.43 0.42
C PHE A 8 -1.35 7.05 0.50
N VAL A 9 -0.23 6.93 1.22
CA VAL A 9 0.51 5.68 1.34
C VAL A 9 0.61 5.32 2.81
N MET A 10 0.30 4.08 3.14
CA MET A 10 0.57 3.48 4.44
C MET A 10 1.25 2.13 4.26
N ALA A 11 2.31 1.90 5.04
CA ALA A 11 2.98 0.61 5.12
C ALA A 11 2.85 0.04 6.54
N TYR A 12 2.55 -1.25 6.65
CA TYR A 12 2.49 -1.97 7.91
C TYR A 12 3.32 -3.24 7.87
N LYS A 13 3.87 -3.58 9.03
CA LYS A 13 4.70 -4.76 9.25
C LYS A 13 3.81 -5.98 9.44
N VAL A 14 4.21 -7.08 8.82
CA VAL A 14 3.55 -8.38 8.92
C VAL A 14 4.58 -9.49 9.07
N GLU A 15 4.15 -10.68 9.44
CA GLU A 15 5.01 -11.86 9.47
C GLU A 15 5.46 -12.24 8.03
N GLN A 16 6.78 -12.34 7.79
CA GLN A 16 7.32 -12.45 6.42
C GLN A 16 7.15 -13.84 5.79
N ASP A 17 7.17 -14.91 6.57
CA ASP A 17 6.99 -16.27 6.06
C ASP A 17 5.59 -16.48 5.47
N ARG A 18 4.56 -15.83 6.02
CA ARG A 18 3.23 -15.75 5.40
C ARG A 18 3.24 -15.03 4.06
N LEU A 19 4.02 -13.96 3.91
CA LEU A 19 4.20 -13.33 2.60
C LEU A 19 4.87 -14.29 1.62
N ARG A 20 5.96 -14.97 2.03
CA ARG A 20 6.65 -15.97 1.20
C ARG A 20 5.70 -17.07 0.72
N ALA A 21 4.79 -17.52 1.58
CA ALA A 21 3.80 -18.54 1.24
C ALA A 21 2.78 -18.09 0.19
N MET A 22 2.48 -16.79 0.14
CA MET A 22 1.55 -16.17 -0.82
C MET A 22 2.21 -15.76 -2.15
N LEU A 23 3.53 -15.48 -2.15
CA LEU A 23 4.21 -15.01 -3.36
C LEU A 23 4.25 -16.08 -4.46
N PRO A 24 3.93 -15.73 -5.72
CA PRO A 24 4.08 -16.64 -6.84
C PRO A 24 5.51 -17.13 -7.03
N GLU A 25 5.67 -18.24 -7.74
CA GLU A 25 7.00 -18.72 -8.12
C GLU A 25 7.77 -17.66 -8.92
N GLY A 26 9.08 -17.53 -8.68
CA GLY A 26 9.94 -16.52 -9.29
C GLY A 26 9.96 -15.16 -8.60
N PHE A 27 9.13 -14.95 -7.58
CA PHE A 27 9.13 -13.75 -6.75
C PHE A 27 9.75 -14.02 -5.38
N GLU A 28 10.68 -13.15 -4.96
CA GLU A 28 11.31 -13.18 -3.64
C GLU A 28 10.75 -12.06 -2.76
N SER A 29 10.37 -12.38 -1.52
CA SER A 29 9.94 -11.37 -0.53
C SER A 29 11.14 -10.59 -0.01
N LEU A 30 11.14 -9.27 -0.19
CA LEU A 30 12.25 -8.43 0.25
C LEU A 30 12.15 -8.00 1.71
N ARG A 31 10.94 -7.71 2.20
CA ARG A 31 10.72 -7.15 3.55
C ARG A 31 9.37 -7.62 4.12
N PRO A 32 9.21 -7.66 5.45
CA PRO A 32 7.96 -8.00 6.14
C PRO A 32 6.92 -6.87 6.03
N VAL A 33 6.50 -6.48 4.82
CA VAL A 33 5.69 -5.26 4.60
C VAL A 33 4.53 -5.50 3.66
N LEU A 34 3.35 -5.05 4.07
CA LEU A 34 2.24 -4.75 3.17
C LEU A 34 2.04 -3.24 3.08
N ARG A 35 1.70 -2.75 1.88
CA ARG A 35 1.48 -1.33 1.60
C ARG A 35 0.11 -1.11 0.99
N ILE A 36 -0.67 -0.24 1.63
CA ILE A 36 -1.91 0.30 1.08
C ILE A 36 -1.58 1.64 0.42
N ASN A 37 -1.92 1.77 -0.85
CA ASN A 37 -1.82 3.02 -1.60
C ASN A 37 -3.24 3.44 -2.02
N ALA A 38 -3.68 4.64 -1.65
CA ALA A 38 -4.97 5.19 -2.04
C ALA A 38 -4.75 6.51 -2.79
N GLU A 39 -5.40 6.70 -3.93
CA GLU A 39 -5.31 7.91 -4.73
C GLU A 39 -6.70 8.51 -4.96
N ILE A 40 -6.82 9.81 -4.71
CA ILE A 40 -7.89 10.63 -5.25
C ILE A 40 -7.37 11.23 -6.55
N ARG A 41 -8.01 10.90 -7.67
CA ARG A 41 -7.61 11.27 -9.02
C ARG A 41 -8.64 12.19 -9.63
N LYS A 42 -8.27 13.43 -9.90
CA LYS A 42 -9.16 14.46 -10.41
C LYS A 42 -8.71 14.97 -11.78
N THR A 43 -9.65 15.00 -12.71
CA THR A 43 -9.53 15.69 -13.99
C THR A 43 -10.57 16.81 -14.04
N ASP A 44 -10.62 17.58 -15.13
CA ASP A 44 -11.64 18.62 -15.32
C ASP A 44 -13.06 18.07 -15.44
N LYS A 45 -13.22 16.76 -15.70
CA LYS A 45 -14.51 16.11 -15.99
C LYS A 45 -14.92 15.10 -14.94
N ASP A 46 -13.94 14.35 -14.45
CA ASP A 46 -14.17 13.17 -13.61
C ASP A 46 -13.27 13.20 -12.37
N GLU A 47 -13.78 12.62 -11.29
CA GLU A 47 -13.06 12.33 -10.07
C GLU A 47 -13.21 10.83 -9.77
N THR A 48 -12.09 10.14 -9.55
CA THR A 48 -12.07 8.70 -9.25
C THR A 48 -11.18 8.42 -8.06
N VAL A 49 -11.50 7.33 -7.35
CA VAL A 49 -10.70 6.81 -6.26
C VAL A 49 -10.05 5.52 -6.72
N TYR A 50 -8.79 5.33 -6.36
CA TYR A 50 -8.04 4.12 -6.67
C TYR A 50 -7.31 3.62 -5.44
N VAL A 51 -7.38 2.32 -5.15
CA VAL A 51 -6.72 1.71 -4.00
C VAL A 51 -5.90 0.50 -4.47
N GLU A 52 -4.70 0.32 -3.93
CA GLU A 52 -3.85 -0.84 -4.17
C GLU A 52 -3.34 -1.43 -2.87
N LEU A 53 -3.21 -2.76 -2.86
CA LEU A 53 -2.46 -3.51 -1.86
C LEU A 53 -1.22 -4.11 -2.51
N ASN A 54 -0.05 -3.87 -1.90
CA ASN A 54 1.24 -4.27 -2.46
C ASN A 54 2.17 -4.89 -1.40
N THR A 55 3.14 -5.69 -1.85
CA THR A 55 4.26 -6.20 -1.03
C THR A 55 5.60 -5.99 -1.76
N PRO A 56 6.72 -5.68 -1.09
CA PRO A 56 7.99 -5.47 -1.76
C PRO A 56 8.63 -6.81 -2.17
N VAL A 57 9.07 -6.89 -3.42
CA VAL A 57 9.61 -8.12 -4.03
C VAL A 57 10.82 -7.87 -4.92
N ALA A 58 11.60 -8.91 -5.14
CA ALA A 58 12.54 -9.00 -6.26
C ALA A 58 12.10 -10.11 -7.23
N ALA A 59 12.14 -9.80 -8.52
CA ALA A 59 11.88 -10.74 -9.61
C ALA A 59 12.47 -10.18 -10.92
N PHE A 60 12.82 -11.04 -11.87
CA PHE A 60 13.26 -10.62 -13.22
C PHE A 60 14.38 -9.56 -13.25
N ASN A 61 15.35 -9.65 -12.32
CA ASN A 61 16.43 -8.66 -12.13
C ASN A 61 15.94 -7.24 -11.80
N LYS A 62 14.75 -7.11 -11.22
CA LYS A 62 14.14 -5.86 -10.75
C LYS A 62 13.75 -5.99 -9.29
N ARG A 63 13.76 -4.86 -8.57
CA ARG A 63 13.34 -4.73 -7.18
C ARG A 63 12.22 -3.71 -7.12
N GLY A 64 11.09 -4.05 -6.53
CA GLY A 64 9.94 -3.16 -6.55
C GLY A 64 8.77 -3.68 -5.72
N TRP A 65 7.56 -3.31 -6.13
CA TRP A 65 6.33 -3.71 -5.46
C TRP A 65 5.57 -4.73 -6.31
N LEU A 66 5.07 -5.80 -5.70
CA LEU A 66 4.08 -6.66 -6.32
C LEU A 66 2.70 -6.14 -6.00
N ASN A 67 1.89 -5.83 -7.01
CA ASN A 67 0.47 -5.54 -6.85
C ASN A 67 -0.28 -6.84 -6.54
N ILE A 68 -0.76 -6.96 -5.30
CA ILE A 68 -1.59 -8.08 -4.85
C ILE A 68 -3.02 -7.88 -5.33
N ALA A 69 -3.51 -6.64 -5.22
CA ALA A 69 -4.82 -6.25 -5.71
C ALA A 69 -4.88 -4.74 -5.94
N ASN A 70 -5.80 -4.33 -6.81
CA ASN A 70 -6.15 -2.94 -7.03
C ASN A 70 -7.64 -2.80 -7.33
N TRP A 71 -8.20 -1.65 -6.95
CA TRP A 71 -9.61 -1.33 -7.10
C TRP A 71 -9.77 0.12 -7.53
N LYS A 72 -10.81 0.40 -8.32
CA LYS A 72 -11.07 1.72 -8.87
C LYS A 72 -12.55 2.03 -8.90
N SER A 73 -12.94 3.24 -8.49
CA SER A 73 -14.30 3.72 -8.72
C SER A 73 -14.54 4.08 -10.20
N PRO A 74 -15.76 3.90 -10.74
CA PRO A 74 -16.95 3.37 -10.06
C PRO A 74 -17.08 1.84 -10.11
N ALA A 75 -16.12 1.12 -10.71
CA ALA A 75 -16.18 -0.34 -10.83
C ALA A 75 -16.17 -1.04 -9.46
N THR A 76 -15.55 -0.41 -8.46
CA THR A 76 -15.64 -0.76 -7.05
C THR A 76 -16.28 0.40 -6.29
N ASP A 77 -17.18 0.07 -5.36
CA ASP A 77 -17.79 1.04 -4.46
C ASP A 77 -16.76 1.52 -3.44
N ILE A 78 -16.00 2.55 -3.84
CA ILE A 78 -14.99 3.20 -3.02
C ILE A 78 -15.34 4.67 -2.95
N SER A 79 -15.53 5.15 -1.73
CA SER A 79 -15.75 6.56 -1.42
C SER A 79 -14.61 7.09 -0.57
N TYR A 80 -14.57 8.42 -0.43
CA TYR A 80 -13.73 9.07 0.57
C TYR A 80 -14.48 10.23 1.21
N GLU A 81 -14.13 10.53 2.45
CA GLU A 81 -14.65 11.67 3.21
C GLU A 81 -13.50 12.47 3.80
N ARG A 82 -13.76 13.75 4.05
CA ARG A 82 -12.81 14.65 4.72
C ARG A 82 -13.41 15.24 5.97
N SER A 83 -12.65 15.22 7.05
CA SER A 83 -13.01 15.85 8.33
C SER A 83 -11.79 16.53 8.93
N GLY A 84 -11.69 17.85 8.78
CA GLY A 84 -10.50 18.60 9.17
C GLY A 84 -9.25 18.12 8.43
N ALA A 85 -8.23 17.66 9.18
CA ALA A 85 -7.00 17.11 8.62
C ALA A 85 -7.10 15.60 8.26
N ALA A 86 -8.23 14.96 8.56
CA ALA A 86 -8.45 13.55 8.29
C ALA A 86 -9.08 13.33 6.91
N VAL A 87 -8.58 12.32 6.19
CA VAL A 87 -9.15 11.79 4.96
C VAL A 87 -9.38 10.30 5.16
N THR A 88 -10.63 9.87 5.03
CA THR A 88 -11.04 8.47 5.23
C THR A 88 -11.49 7.88 3.91
N PHE A 89 -10.90 6.76 3.50
CA PHE A 89 -11.35 5.95 2.39
C PHE A 89 -12.19 4.79 2.91
N GLN A 90 -13.33 4.53 2.26
CA GLN A 90 -14.27 3.49 2.65
C GLN A 90 -14.68 2.66 1.44
N CYS A 91 -14.65 1.34 1.62
CA CYS A 91 -15.26 0.36 0.73
C CYS A 91 -15.68 -0.87 1.56
N PRO A 92 -16.41 -1.84 0.99
CA PRO A 92 -16.92 -2.99 1.75
C PRO A 92 -15.86 -3.83 2.48
N PHE A 93 -14.60 -3.77 2.04
CA PHE A 93 -13.51 -4.60 2.54
C PHE A 93 -12.37 -3.80 3.20
N LEU A 94 -12.41 -2.47 3.21
CA LEU A 94 -11.36 -1.64 3.80
C LEU A 94 -11.96 -0.32 4.30
N GLU A 95 -11.55 0.04 5.52
CA GLU A 95 -11.64 1.41 6.01
C GLU A 95 -10.24 1.87 6.40
N ILE A 96 -9.81 3.02 5.88
CA ILE A 96 -8.50 3.58 6.20
C ILE A 96 -8.57 5.10 6.30
N THR A 97 -8.10 5.62 7.41
CA THR A 97 -8.05 7.06 7.72
C THR A 97 -6.61 7.52 7.80
N TYR A 98 -6.32 8.63 7.11
CA TYR A 98 -5.05 9.34 7.19
C TYR A 98 -5.29 10.70 7.84
N THR A 99 -4.56 11.03 8.89
CA THR A 99 -4.64 12.33 9.57
C THR A 99 -3.31 13.06 9.42
N GLY A 100 -3.30 14.17 8.67
CA GLY A 100 -2.09 14.97 8.46
C GLY A 100 -1.55 15.54 9.77
N VAL A 101 -0.22 15.47 9.96
CA VAL A 101 0.46 15.98 11.18
C VAL A 101 1.26 17.27 10.92
N SER A 102 1.08 17.88 9.75
CA SER A 102 1.74 19.14 9.33
C SER A 102 3.27 19.10 9.33
N VAL A 103 3.85 17.91 9.11
CA VAL A 103 5.31 17.72 8.93
C VAL A 103 5.56 17.24 7.51
N GLU A 104 6.43 17.95 6.79
CA GLU A 104 6.83 17.59 5.43
C GLU A 104 8.29 17.12 5.38
N GLY A 105 8.59 16.21 4.47
CA GLY A 105 9.95 15.81 4.17
C GLY A 105 10.06 14.89 2.96
N GLY A 106 11.30 14.54 2.61
CA GLY A 106 11.57 13.46 1.66
C GLY A 106 11.37 12.09 2.33
N CYS A 107 10.78 11.12 1.62
CA CYS A 107 10.68 9.76 2.10
C CYS A 107 12.01 9.02 1.82
N PRO A 108 12.70 8.48 2.84
CA PRO A 108 13.95 7.74 2.63
C PRO A 108 13.79 6.47 1.77
N ALA A 109 12.57 5.94 1.62
CA ALA A 109 12.29 4.62 1.07
C ALA A 109 12.30 4.54 -0.48
N GLU A 110 12.64 5.62 -1.19
CA GLU A 110 12.53 5.69 -2.65
C GLU A 110 13.77 5.22 -3.43
N LYS A 111 14.85 4.85 -2.75
CA LYS A 111 16.14 4.54 -3.40
C LYS A 111 16.30 3.10 -3.92
N ASP A 112 15.37 2.20 -3.59
CA ASP A 112 15.44 0.76 -3.93
C ASP A 112 14.12 0.27 -4.57
N ASN A 113 13.54 1.06 -5.47
CA ASN A 113 12.27 0.75 -6.14
C ASN A 113 12.29 1.07 -7.64
N ASP A 114 12.40 0.03 -8.46
CA ASP A 114 12.35 0.12 -9.93
C ASP A 114 10.93 0.33 -10.47
N GLY A 115 9.89 -0.08 -9.73
CA GLY A 115 8.51 -0.05 -10.20
C GLY A 115 7.56 -1.02 -9.52
N CYS A 116 6.43 -1.28 -10.16
CA CYS A 116 5.38 -2.18 -9.68
C CYS A 116 5.09 -3.29 -10.71
N PHE A 117 5.06 -4.54 -10.26
CA PHE A 117 4.59 -5.69 -11.02
C PHE A 117 3.08 -5.84 -10.88
N PHE A 118 2.38 -6.05 -11.98
CA PHE A 118 0.97 -6.41 -12.04
C PHE A 118 0.83 -7.80 -12.65
N ILE A 119 0.23 -8.72 -11.90
CA ILE A 119 -0.01 -10.09 -12.37
C ILE A 119 -1.37 -10.14 -13.07
N GLY A 120 -1.36 -10.60 -14.31
CA GLY A 120 -2.54 -10.96 -15.11
C GLY A 120 -2.20 -12.17 -15.99
N GLU A 121 -2.79 -12.25 -17.19
CA GLU A 121 -2.39 -13.27 -18.19
C GLU A 121 -0.89 -13.20 -18.52
N GLN A 122 -0.35 -11.98 -18.53
CA GLN A 122 1.07 -11.69 -18.59
C GLN A 122 1.43 -10.75 -17.44
N THR A 123 2.64 -10.88 -16.91
CA THR A 123 3.14 -9.95 -15.89
C THR A 123 3.52 -8.63 -16.56
N ASP A 124 2.85 -7.55 -16.19
CA ASP A 124 3.17 -6.17 -16.59
C ASP A 124 4.07 -5.52 -15.54
N PHE A 125 5.06 -4.75 -15.98
CA PHE A 125 5.95 -4.00 -15.08
C PHE A 125 5.89 -2.51 -15.38
N ARG A 126 5.41 -1.74 -14.40
CA ARG A 126 5.27 -0.29 -14.49
C ARG A 126 6.40 0.38 -13.73
N THR A 127 7.23 1.14 -14.43
CA THR A 127 8.37 1.84 -13.83
C THR A 127 7.91 2.91 -12.84
N THR A 128 8.71 3.14 -11.81
CA THR A 128 8.44 4.19 -10.81
C THR A 128 8.25 5.56 -11.45
N GLU A 129 7.19 6.27 -11.06
CA GLU A 129 6.96 7.66 -11.42
C GLU A 129 7.89 8.57 -10.60
N VAL A 130 8.45 9.59 -11.24
CA VAL A 130 9.26 10.61 -10.54
C VAL A 130 8.32 11.62 -9.91
N ILE A 131 8.30 11.69 -8.58
CA ILE A 131 7.49 12.61 -7.79
C ILE A 131 8.42 13.49 -6.98
N ASP A 132 8.62 14.74 -7.43
CA ASP A 132 9.53 15.70 -6.80
C ASP A 132 8.86 16.52 -5.69
N GLN A 133 7.58 16.29 -5.43
CA GLN A 133 6.82 16.98 -4.38
C GLN A 133 7.12 16.40 -3.00
N ASN A 134 7.11 17.29 -2.00
CA ASN A 134 7.24 16.91 -0.60
C ASN A 134 6.09 16.00 -0.17
N LYS A 135 6.41 15.10 0.75
CA LYS A 135 5.44 14.21 1.38
C LYS A 135 5.09 14.77 2.74
N GLU A 136 3.80 14.95 2.98
CA GLU A 136 3.25 15.31 4.29
C GLU A 136 3.01 14.03 5.08
N PHE A 137 3.64 13.88 6.24
CA PHE A 137 3.45 12.71 7.09
C PHE A 137 2.05 12.68 7.70
N CYS A 138 1.54 11.48 7.92
CA CYS A 138 0.21 11.25 8.49
C CYS A 138 0.29 10.25 9.65
N ASP A 139 -0.57 10.43 10.65
CA ASP A 139 -1.06 9.32 11.46
C ASP A 139 -2.07 8.51 10.64
N CYS A 140 -2.22 7.22 10.95
CA CYS A 140 -3.09 6.33 10.20
C CYS A 140 -3.79 5.32 11.11
N GLN A 141 -5.07 5.07 10.82
CA GLN A 141 -5.83 3.96 11.35
C GLN A 141 -6.46 3.21 10.17
N PHE A 142 -6.40 1.88 10.19
CA PHE A 142 -7.02 1.07 9.16
C PHE A 142 -7.61 -0.23 9.72
N GLU A 143 -8.55 -0.79 8.99
CA GLU A 143 -9.17 -2.09 9.23
C GLU A 143 -9.56 -2.71 7.89
N TRP A 144 -9.04 -3.91 7.62
CA TRP A 144 -9.58 -4.77 6.57
C TRP A 144 -10.85 -5.48 7.05
N LYS A 145 -11.77 -5.75 6.12
CA LYS A 145 -13.13 -6.23 6.39
C LYS A 145 -13.54 -7.35 5.41
N PHE A 146 -12.61 -8.18 4.94
CA PHE A 146 -12.97 -9.36 4.13
C PHE A 146 -13.55 -10.49 5.01
N ALA A 147 -13.04 -10.62 6.23
CA ALA A 147 -13.51 -11.57 7.23
C ALA A 147 -13.30 -11.03 8.66
N ASP A 148 -13.99 -11.64 9.63
CA ASP A 148 -13.81 -11.34 11.04
C ASP A 148 -12.37 -11.66 11.48
N GLY A 149 -11.71 -10.69 12.13
CA GLY A 149 -10.35 -10.84 12.62
C GLY A 149 -9.26 -10.51 11.59
N ASP A 150 -9.62 -9.96 10.44
CA ASP A 150 -8.65 -9.39 9.50
C ASP A 150 -7.79 -8.27 10.15
N ALA A 151 -6.66 -7.98 9.51
CA ALA A 151 -5.69 -7.05 10.04
C ALA A 151 -6.25 -5.63 10.16
N HIS A 152 -6.00 -5.04 11.32
CA HIS A 152 -6.26 -3.64 11.64
C HIS A 152 -5.05 -3.06 12.37
N GLY A 153 -4.94 -1.74 12.38
CA GLY A 153 -3.82 -1.07 13.05
C GLY A 153 -4.08 0.41 13.25
N ILE A 154 -3.40 0.97 14.25
CA ILE A 154 -3.37 2.40 14.56
C ILE A 154 -1.90 2.82 14.68
N SER A 155 -1.53 3.96 14.11
CA SER A 155 -0.19 4.51 14.25
C SER A 155 0.06 4.89 15.70
N ILE A 156 1.25 4.55 16.20
CA ILE A 156 1.64 4.83 17.59
C ILE A 156 2.32 6.20 17.75
N GLY A 157 2.23 7.06 16.73
CA GLY A 157 3.01 8.30 16.61
C GLY A 157 4.51 8.05 16.45
N GLY A 158 5.25 9.07 16.01
CA GLY A 158 6.72 9.03 15.90
C GLY A 158 7.25 8.85 14.48
N LYS A 159 8.56 8.55 14.38
CA LYS A 159 9.27 8.45 13.10
C LYS A 159 9.01 7.11 12.41
N SER A 160 9.08 7.10 11.08
CA SER A 160 8.99 5.87 10.29
C SER A 160 10.00 4.82 10.76
N VAL A 161 9.54 3.57 10.90
CA VAL A 161 10.36 2.44 11.35
C VAL A 161 10.82 1.64 10.14
N PRO A 162 12.13 1.36 9.99
CA PRO A 162 12.60 0.51 8.90
C PRO A 162 12.19 -0.95 9.14
N ALA A 163 11.69 -1.60 8.09
CA ALA A 163 11.48 -3.05 8.09
C ALA A 163 12.68 -3.75 7.45
N CYS A 164 13.48 -4.42 8.26
CA CYS A 164 14.55 -5.29 7.79
C CYS A 164 13.99 -6.66 7.37
N PRO A 165 14.57 -7.33 6.36
CA PRO A 165 14.24 -8.72 6.05
C PRO A 165 14.45 -9.61 7.28
N THR A 166 13.58 -10.59 7.49
CA THR A 166 13.73 -11.64 8.51
C THR A 166 14.26 -12.92 7.86
N GLU A 167 15.04 -13.71 8.59
CA GLU A 167 15.37 -15.07 8.15
C GLU A 167 14.10 -15.94 8.16
N PRO A 168 13.95 -16.91 7.24
CA PRO A 168 12.84 -17.87 7.30
C PRO A 168 12.85 -18.65 8.61
N GLN A 169 11.72 -18.66 9.31
CA GLN A 169 11.55 -19.36 10.59
C GLN A 169 10.54 -20.50 10.50
N GLN A 170 9.49 -20.32 9.69
CA GLN A 170 8.40 -21.26 9.52
C GLN A 170 8.05 -21.44 8.04
N THR A 171 7.72 -22.67 7.65
CA THR A 171 7.15 -22.94 6.33
C THR A 171 5.64 -23.08 6.46
N TYR A 172 4.91 -22.24 5.74
CA TYR A 172 3.46 -22.32 5.62
C TYR A 172 3.05 -23.01 4.32
N GLU A 173 1.83 -23.56 4.29
CA GLU A 173 1.22 -24.03 3.05
C GLU A 173 1.07 -22.87 2.06
N ARG A 174 1.23 -23.17 0.76
CA ARG A 174 1.08 -22.18 -0.30
C ARG A 174 -0.33 -21.60 -0.29
N GLN A 175 -0.42 -20.29 -0.40
CA GLN A 175 -1.68 -19.57 -0.48
C GLN A 175 -1.80 -18.86 -1.82
N GLU A 176 -3.04 -18.64 -2.27
CA GLU A 176 -3.32 -17.82 -3.44
C GLU A 176 -2.91 -16.37 -3.17
N LEU A 177 -2.29 -15.73 -4.17
CA LEU A 177 -2.01 -14.30 -4.15
C LEU A 177 -3.33 -13.52 -4.26
N SER A 178 -3.89 -13.14 -3.11
CA SER A 178 -5.17 -12.43 -3.04
C SER A 178 -5.17 -11.38 -1.94
N ALA A 179 -6.06 -10.38 -2.10
CA ALA A 179 -6.25 -9.36 -1.08
C ALA A 179 -6.73 -9.96 0.25
N GLN A 180 -7.62 -10.95 0.21
CA GLN A 180 -8.13 -11.61 1.41
C GLN A 180 -7.04 -12.38 2.16
N ALA A 181 -6.19 -13.14 1.46
CA ALA A 181 -5.07 -13.83 2.08
C ALA A 181 -4.09 -12.83 2.74
N ALA A 182 -3.76 -11.74 2.04
CA ALA A 182 -2.89 -10.69 2.56
C ALA A 182 -3.50 -9.95 3.78
N ALA A 183 -4.79 -9.62 3.71
CA ALA A 183 -5.53 -8.94 4.77
C ALA A 183 -5.65 -9.78 6.06
N SER A 184 -5.64 -11.11 5.94
CA SER A 184 -5.68 -12.02 7.09
C SER A 184 -4.37 -12.04 7.90
N ILE A 185 -3.28 -11.44 7.38
CA ILE A 185 -1.99 -11.42 8.07
C ILE A 185 -1.95 -10.24 9.04
N ASN A 186 -1.93 -10.55 10.34
CA ASN A 186 -1.91 -9.54 11.41
C ASN A 186 -0.92 -8.40 11.16
N CYS A 187 -1.40 -7.18 11.36
CA CYS A 187 -0.56 -6.00 11.43
C CYS A 187 0.21 -5.98 12.76
N GLU A 188 1.53 -6.16 12.71
CA GLU A 188 2.38 -6.03 13.89
C GLU A 188 2.55 -4.55 14.27
N GLN A 189 2.70 -3.67 13.28
CA GLN A 189 2.93 -2.24 13.48
C GLN A 189 2.76 -1.46 12.17
N ILE A 190 2.14 -0.27 12.22
CA ILE A 190 2.24 0.69 11.11
C ILE A 190 3.65 1.30 11.09
N LEU A 191 4.35 1.11 9.97
CA LEU A 191 5.74 1.53 9.78
C LEU A 191 5.87 2.98 9.33
N GLY A 192 4.83 3.51 8.69
CA GLY A 192 4.77 4.90 8.27
C GLY A 192 3.64 5.17 7.30
N SER A 193 3.20 6.42 7.28
CA SER A 193 2.17 6.91 6.36
C SER A 193 2.43 8.35 5.95
N TYR A 194 2.04 8.68 4.72
CA TYR A 194 2.16 10.03 4.18
C TYR A 194 1.12 10.29 3.09
N VAL A 195 0.93 11.56 2.76
CA VAL A 195 0.23 12.04 1.57
C VAL A 195 1.18 12.85 0.69
N VAL A 196 1.03 12.73 -0.62
CA VAL A 196 1.74 13.53 -1.62
C VAL A 196 0.76 13.98 -2.71
N ARG A 197 0.96 15.20 -3.21
CA ARG A 197 0.08 15.83 -4.19
C ARG A 197 0.89 16.21 -5.42
N PHE A 198 0.47 15.78 -6.61
CA PHE A 198 1.20 16.00 -7.85
C PHE A 198 0.28 15.97 -9.08
N GLU A 199 0.84 16.29 -10.25
CA GLU A 199 0.16 16.24 -11.54
C GLU A 199 0.72 15.06 -12.37
N ARG A 200 -0.17 14.26 -12.95
CA ARG A 200 0.11 13.10 -13.82
C ARG A 200 -0.41 13.36 -15.24
#